data_AF-A0A4Z0M702-F1
#
_entry.id   AF-A0A4Z0M702-F1
#
_cell.length_a   1.000
_cell.length_b   1.000
_cell.length_c   1.000
_cell.angle_alpha   90.00
_cell.angle_beta   90.00
_cell.angle_gamma   90.00
#
_symmetry.space_group_name_H-M   'P 1'
#
loop_
_entity.id
_entity.type
_entity.pdbx_description
1 polymer ?
#
loop_
_entity_poly.entity_id
_entity_poly.type
_entity_poly.pdbx_seq_one_letter_code
_entity_poly.pdbx_strand_id
1 'polypeptide(L)'
;MPSDTPAQAHSESATHSDALDDAGLALGYPQMDDTHREFLALAQLAAQAPGAALAPALHELFEHTQAHFLSEESRMEAVNHKLLGEHRAEHQRILGDMQRFCDRAEAGRGGMARAWVSDNLMEWFGNHARTMDSALAADLCLRAAGEEDAAD
;
A
#
# COMPACT_ATOMS: atom_id res chain seq x y z
N MET A 1 46.09 40.07 1.70
CA MET A 1 46.03 38.84 0.89
C MET A 1 45.31 37.80 1.73
N PRO A 2 44.00 37.59 1.55
CA PRO A 2 43.30 36.54 2.29
C PRO A 2 43.65 35.17 1.69
N SER A 3 44.03 34.23 2.55
CA SER A 3 44.23 32.82 2.21
C SER A 3 42.91 32.08 2.32
N ASP A 4 42.58 31.36 1.25
CA ASP A 4 41.46 30.43 1.11
C ASP A 4 41.31 29.49 2.32
N THR A 5 40.09 29.40 2.84
CA THR A 5 39.62 28.24 3.59
C THR A 5 38.55 27.57 2.74
N PRO A 6 38.68 26.28 2.39
CA PRO A 6 37.66 25.60 1.61
C PRO A 6 36.44 25.33 2.48
N ALA A 7 35.26 25.56 1.90
CA ALA A 7 33.98 25.21 2.47
C ALA A 7 33.90 23.70 2.73
N GLN A 8 33.68 23.30 3.98
CA GLN A 8 33.22 21.96 4.29
C GLN A 8 31.75 21.87 3.88
N ALA A 9 31.51 21.20 2.75
CA ALA A 9 30.22 20.63 2.44
C ALA A 9 29.97 19.50 3.44
N HIS A 10 29.27 19.81 4.53
CA HIS A 10 28.65 18.77 5.35
C HIS A 10 27.46 18.23 4.55
N SER A 11 27.63 17.02 4.00
CA SER A 11 26.53 16.22 3.50
C SER A 11 25.52 16.03 4.61
N GLU A 12 24.37 16.70 4.50
CA GLU A 12 23.19 16.37 5.27
C GLU A 12 22.70 15.01 4.78
N SER A 13 23.11 13.94 5.47
CA SER A 13 22.46 12.64 5.37
C SER A 13 21.05 12.81 5.93
N ALA A 14 20.11 13.16 5.05
CA ALA A 14 18.71 13.21 5.39
C ALA A 14 18.21 11.77 5.54
N THR A 15 18.05 11.32 6.79
CA THR A 15 17.13 10.23 7.11
C THR A 15 15.72 10.72 6.82
N HIS A 16 15.28 10.68 5.57
CA HIS A 16 13.85 10.68 5.25
C HIS A 16 13.35 9.29 5.61
N SER A 17 12.87 9.13 6.84
CA SER A 17 12.08 7.95 7.20
C SER A 17 10.85 7.95 6.32
N ASP A 18 10.66 6.89 5.54
CA ASP A 18 9.46 6.73 4.72
C ASP A 18 8.27 6.35 5.62
N ALA A 19 7.06 6.79 5.27
CA ALA A 19 5.86 6.54 6.06
C ALA A 19 5.57 5.03 6.23
N LEU A 20 6.02 4.21 5.27
CA LEU A 20 5.97 2.75 5.37
C LEU A 20 6.99 2.20 6.38
N ASP A 21 8.21 2.73 6.40
CA ASP A 21 9.26 2.29 7.32
C ASP A 21 8.84 2.55 8.78
N ASP A 22 8.34 3.76 9.06
CA ASP A 22 7.88 4.15 10.40
C ASP A 22 6.69 3.29 10.88
N ALA A 23 5.84 2.83 9.95
CA ALA A 23 4.68 2.00 10.24
C ALA A 23 4.98 0.49 10.26
N GLY A 24 6.21 0.10 9.91
CA GLY A 24 6.59 -1.31 9.71
C GLY A 24 5.78 -1.99 8.61
N LEU A 25 5.54 -1.27 7.52
CA LEU A 25 4.79 -1.71 6.34
C LEU A 25 5.66 -1.82 5.08
N ALA A 26 6.90 -1.34 5.12
CA ALA A 26 7.84 -1.51 4.02
C ALA A 26 8.17 -2.99 3.83
N LEU A 27 7.99 -3.49 2.61
CA LEU A 27 8.19 -4.89 2.24
C LEU A 27 9.56 -5.12 1.61
N GLY A 28 10.25 -4.06 1.19
CA GLY A 28 11.53 -4.15 0.48
C GLY A 28 11.38 -4.58 -0.98
N TYR A 29 10.16 -4.46 -1.52
CA TYR A 29 9.86 -4.70 -2.94
C TYR A 29 9.27 -3.41 -3.53
N PRO A 30 10.08 -2.57 -4.22
CA PRO A 30 9.74 -1.17 -4.49
C PRO A 30 8.38 -0.94 -5.13
N GLN A 31 7.97 -1.81 -6.06
CA GLN A 31 6.70 -1.70 -6.78
C GLN A 31 5.47 -1.95 -5.87
N MET A 32 5.61 -2.81 -4.85
CA MET A 32 4.56 -3.03 -3.85
C MET A 32 4.55 -1.89 -2.85
N ASP A 33 5.73 -1.44 -2.39
CA ASP A 33 5.85 -0.30 -1.49
C ASP A 33 5.27 0.99 -2.10
N ASP A 34 5.47 1.24 -3.40
CA ASP A 34 4.85 2.37 -4.12
C ASP A 34 3.32 2.29 -4.07
N THR A 35 2.77 1.12 -4.40
CA THR A 35 1.32 0.89 -4.38
C THR A 35 0.75 1.04 -2.97
N HIS A 36 1.47 0.57 -1.95
CA HIS A 36 1.07 0.70 -0.54
C HIS A 36 1.06 2.16 -0.08
N ARG A 37 2.06 2.96 -0.48
CA ARG A 37 2.07 4.41 -0.20
C ARG A 37 0.86 5.12 -0.82
N GLU A 38 0.55 4.80 -2.07
CA GLU A 38 -0.62 5.36 -2.76
C GLU A 38 -1.93 4.97 -2.06
N PHE A 39 -2.09 3.71 -1.65
CA PHE A 39 -3.24 3.25 -0.89
C PHE A 39 -3.41 4.06 0.41
N LEU A 40 -2.34 4.21 1.20
CA LEU A 40 -2.38 4.96 2.45
C LEU A 40 -2.75 6.44 2.22
N ALA A 41 -2.22 7.06 1.17
CA ALA A 41 -2.53 8.44 0.82
C ALA A 41 -4.02 8.59 0.45
N LEU A 42 -4.55 7.70 -0.39
CA LEU A 42 -5.96 7.70 -0.78
C LEU A 42 -6.89 7.41 0.40
N ALA A 43 -6.52 6.48 1.28
CA ALA A 43 -7.27 6.18 2.50
C ALA A 43 -7.34 7.41 3.42
N GLN A 44 -6.23 8.12 3.57
CA GLN A 44 -6.17 9.36 4.33
C GLN A 44 -7.03 10.46 3.69
N LEU A 45 -7.02 10.60 2.37
CA LEU A 45 -7.87 11.54 1.65
C LEU A 45 -9.36 11.21 1.86
N ALA A 46 -9.77 9.96 1.69
CA ALA A 46 -11.14 9.52 1.94
C ALA A 46 -11.57 9.75 3.40
N ALA A 47 -10.69 9.48 4.36
CA ALA A 47 -10.92 9.73 5.78
C ALA A 47 -11.11 11.22 6.10
N GLN A 48 -10.58 12.14 5.29
CA GLN A 48 -10.70 13.59 5.51
C GLN A 48 -11.72 14.28 4.57
N ALA A 49 -12.14 13.61 3.49
CA ALA A 49 -13.00 14.19 2.44
C ALA A 49 -14.37 14.63 2.97
N PRO A 50 -14.76 15.92 2.92
CA PRO A 50 -16.01 16.40 3.52
C PRO A 50 -17.22 16.20 2.60
N GLY A 51 -18.39 15.97 3.21
CA GLY A 51 -19.69 16.03 2.52
C GLY A 51 -19.72 15.29 1.17
N ALA A 52 -19.99 16.04 0.10
CA ALA A 52 -20.09 15.50 -1.27
C ALA A 52 -18.77 14.96 -1.84
N ALA A 53 -17.62 15.30 -1.27
CA ALA A 53 -16.31 14.81 -1.74
C ALA A 53 -16.00 13.39 -1.25
N LEU A 54 -16.73 12.89 -0.24
CA LEU A 54 -16.46 11.57 0.34
C LEU A 54 -16.71 10.42 -0.63
N ALA A 55 -17.85 10.42 -1.33
CA ALA A 55 -18.18 9.32 -2.25
C ALA A 55 -17.16 9.22 -3.40
N PRO A 56 -16.77 10.31 -4.09
CA PRO A 56 -15.68 10.28 -5.07
C PRO A 56 -14.36 9.76 -4.50
N ALA A 57 -13.95 10.20 -3.30
CA ALA A 57 -12.70 9.75 -2.69
C ALA A 57 -12.71 8.26 -2.32
N LEU A 58 -13.87 7.72 -1.90
CA LEU A 58 -14.02 6.28 -1.64
C LEU A 58 -13.96 5.45 -2.92
N HIS A 59 -14.53 5.96 -4.02
CA HIS A 59 -14.45 5.30 -5.32
C HIS A 59 -13.01 5.29 -5.85
N GLU A 60 -12.28 6.39 -5.74
CA GLU A 60 -10.86 6.45 -6.13
C GLU A 60 -10.01 5.46 -5.33
N LEU A 61 -10.22 5.40 -4.01
CA LEU A 61 -9.58 4.40 -3.14
C LEU A 61 -9.94 2.97 -3.56
N PHE A 62 -11.21 2.70 -3.90
CA PHE A 62 -11.68 1.39 -4.35
C PHE A 62 -11.03 0.96 -5.68
N GLU A 63 -10.99 1.85 -6.67
CA GLU A 63 -10.38 1.58 -7.96
C GLU A 63 -8.88 1.30 -7.82
N HIS A 64 -8.18 2.10 -7.02
CA HIS A 64 -6.77 1.87 -6.70
C HIS A 64 -6.55 0.52 -6.03
N THR A 65 -7.35 0.20 -5.00
CA THR A 65 -7.23 -1.06 -4.25
C THR A 65 -7.50 -2.27 -5.14
N GLN A 66 -8.45 -2.17 -6.07
CA GLN A 66 -8.69 -3.23 -7.05
C GLN A 66 -7.49 -3.44 -7.98
N ALA A 67 -6.89 -2.36 -8.50
CA ALA A 67 -5.73 -2.44 -9.36
C ALA A 67 -4.49 -2.98 -8.62
N HIS A 68 -4.31 -2.56 -7.36
CA HIS A 68 -3.29 -3.08 -6.44
C HIS A 68 -3.40 -4.60 -6.32
N PHE A 69 -4.56 -5.12 -5.93
CA PHE A 69 -4.76 -6.56 -5.76
C PHE A 69 -4.58 -7.35 -7.05
N LEU A 70 -5.03 -6.82 -8.18
CA LEU A 70 -4.80 -7.45 -9.49
C LEU A 70 -3.30 -7.55 -9.82
N SER A 71 -2.51 -6.53 -9.47
CA SER A 71 -1.06 -6.56 -9.66
C SER A 71 -0.39 -7.63 -8.81
N GLU A 72 -0.75 -7.72 -7.53
CA GLU A 72 -0.20 -8.72 -6.62
C GLU A 72 -0.61 -10.13 -7.01
N GLU A 73 -1.88 -10.36 -7.32
CA GLU A 73 -2.37 -11.67 -7.77
C GLU A 73 -1.65 -12.13 -9.05
N SER A 74 -1.39 -11.22 -10.00
CA SER A 74 -0.61 -11.54 -11.19
C SER A 74 0.82 -11.96 -10.86
N ARG A 75 1.47 -11.30 -9.88
CA ARG A 75 2.81 -11.67 -9.40
C ARG A 75 2.78 -13.02 -8.70
N MET A 76 1.78 -13.27 -7.86
CA MET A 76 1.57 -14.54 -7.17
C MET A 76 1.41 -15.70 -8.16
N GLU A 77 0.64 -15.49 -9.23
CA GLU A 77 0.47 -16.47 -10.31
C GLU A 77 1.79 -16.76 -11.02
N ALA A 78 2.57 -15.73 -11.36
CA ALA A 78 3.86 -15.88 -12.04
C ALA A 78 4.84 -16.73 -11.23
N VAL A 79 4.81 -16.63 -9.91
CA VAL A 79 5.71 -17.37 -9.01
C VAL A 79 5.09 -18.66 -8.45
N ASN A 80 3.86 -19.01 -8.82
CA ASN A 80 3.09 -20.12 -8.23
C ASN A 80 3.05 -20.03 -6.68
N HIS A 81 2.74 -18.85 -6.17
CA HIS A 81 2.72 -18.59 -4.74
C HIS A 81 1.68 -19.48 -4.03
N LYS A 82 2.11 -20.17 -2.96
CA LYS A 82 1.31 -21.23 -2.33
C LYS A 82 0.00 -20.73 -1.69
N LEU A 83 -0.02 -19.49 -1.21
CA LEU A 83 -1.15 -18.89 -0.50
C LEU A 83 -2.07 -18.07 -1.42
N LEU A 84 -1.96 -18.18 -2.75
CA LEU A 84 -2.77 -17.40 -3.70
C LEU A 84 -4.28 -17.50 -3.42
N GLY A 85 -4.78 -18.70 -3.10
CA GLY A 85 -6.20 -18.89 -2.82
C GLY A 85 -6.69 -18.11 -1.60
N GLU A 86 -5.95 -18.19 -0.48
CA GLU A 86 -6.32 -17.48 0.76
C GLU A 86 -6.14 -15.97 0.61
N HIS A 87 -5.09 -15.53 -0.08
CA HIS A 87 -4.81 -14.12 -0.33
C HIS A 87 -5.91 -13.45 -1.16
N ARG A 88 -6.27 -14.05 -2.30
CA ARG A 88 -7.36 -13.59 -3.15
C ARG A 88 -8.72 -13.57 -2.42
N ALA A 89 -8.97 -14.52 -1.52
CA ALA A 89 -10.20 -14.53 -0.73
C ALA A 89 -10.28 -13.31 0.20
N GLU A 90 -9.16 -12.90 0.80
CA GLU A 90 -9.13 -11.72 1.66
C GLU A 90 -9.28 -10.42 0.85
N HIS A 91 -8.66 -10.33 -0.33
CA HIS A 91 -8.91 -9.25 -1.29
C HIS A 91 -10.39 -9.11 -1.64
N GLN A 92 -11.04 -10.21 -2.02
CA GLN A 92 -12.45 -10.20 -2.38
C GLN A 92 -13.34 -9.77 -1.21
N ARG A 93 -13.00 -10.19 0.02
CA ARG A 93 -13.71 -9.78 1.23
C ARG A 93 -13.64 -8.27 1.41
N ILE A 94 -12.44 -7.68 1.36
CA ILE A 94 -12.30 -6.24 1.59
C ILE A 94 -12.88 -5.40 0.45
N LEU A 95 -12.74 -5.81 -0.82
CA LEU A 95 -13.39 -5.13 -1.95
C LEU A 95 -14.92 -5.14 -1.80
N GLY A 96 -15.48 -6.25 -1.32
CA GLY A 96 -16.91 -6.33 -0.99
C GLY A 96 -17.31 -5.35 0.11
N ASP A 97 -16.48 -5.17 1.15
CA ASP A 97 -16.73 -4.19 2.22
C ASP A 97 -16.66 -2.76 1.66
N MET A 98 -15.62 -2.44 0.87
CA MET A 98 -15.43 -1.14 0.24
C MET A 98 -16.62 -0.73 -0.63
N GLN A 99 -17.09 -1.62 -1.50
CA GLN A 99 -18.26 -1.34 -2.35
C GLN A 99 -19.48 -0.96 -1.50
N ARG A 100 -19.75 -1.71 -0.42
CA ARG A 100 -20.88 -1.41 0.48
C ARG A 100 -20.74 -0.06 1.17
N PHE A 101 -19.52 0.41 1.44
CA PHE A 101 -19.29 1.73 2.02
C PHE A 101 -19.34 2.86 0.99
N CYS A 102 -18.96 2.61 -0.27
CA CYS A 102 -19.22 3.52 -1.38
C CYS A 102 -20.73 3.78 -1.52
N ASP A 103 -21.54 2.72 -1.62
CA ASP A 103 -23.00 2.80 -1.73
C ASP A 103 -23.63 3.55 -0.53
N ARG A 104 -23.08 3.37 0.67
CA ARG A 104 -23.53 4.08 1.87
C ARG A 104 -23.21 5.56 1.81
N ALA A 105 -22.02 5.93 1.34
CA ALA A 105 -21.62 7.33 1.21
C ALA A 105 -22.51 8.06 0.19
N GLU A 106 -22.79 7.43 -0.95
CA GLU A 106 -23.70 7.96 -1.97
C GLU A 106 -25.13 8.14 -1.44
N ALA A 107 -25.60 7.21 -0.60
CA ALA A 107 -26.89 7.30 0.05
C ALA A 107 -26.94 8.29 1.25
N GLY A 108 -25.93 9.15 1.40
CA GLY A 108 -25.87 10.18 2.45
C GLY A 108 -25.45 9.67 3.84
N ARG A 109 -25.00 8.42 3.96
CA ARG A 109 -24.53 7.81 5.22
C ARG A 109 -23.01 7.86 5.36
N GLY A 110 -22.41 8.99 5.01
CA GLY A 110 -20.96 9.17 4.94
C GLY A 110 -20.20 9.02 6.26
N GLY A 111 -20.83 9.33 7.40
CA GLY A 111 -20.19 9.20 8.72
C GLY A 111 -19.70 7.78 9.02
N MET A 112 -20.50 6.76 8.65
CA MET A 112 -20.12 5.36 8.83
C MET A 112 -18.98 4.94 7.91
N ALA A 113 -18.97 5.43 6.67
CA ALA A 113 -17.91 5.12 5.72
C ALA A 113 -16.57 5.71 6.16
N ARG A 114 -16.56 6.95 6.67
CA ARG A 114 -15.34 7.58 7.20
C ARG A 114 -14.77 6.82 8.40
N ALA A 115 -15.62 6.43 9.34
CA ALA A 115 -15.20 5.65 10.51
C ALA A 115 -14.61 4.30 10.07
N TRP A 116 -15.29 3.60 9.17
CA TRP A 116 -14.80 2.33 8.64
C TRP A 116 -13.44 2.45 7.94
N VAL A 117 -13.24 3.50 7.12
CA VAL A 117 -11.93 3.75 6.50
C VAL A 117 -10.87 4.00 7.56
N SER A 118 -11.14 4.87 8.55
CA SER A 118 -10.15 5.31 9.54
C SER A 118 -9.74 4.19 10.51
N ASP A 119 -10.67 3.28 10.80
CA ASP A 119 -10.48 2.24 11.80
C ASP A 119 -10.25 0.87 11.14
N ASN A 120 -11.31 0.29 10.58
CA ASN A 120 -11.32 -1.10 10.12
C ASN A 120 -10.42 -1.35 8.91
N LEU A 121 -10.45 -0.45 7.92
CA LEU A 121 -9.64 -0.61 6.71
C LEU A 121 -8.15 -0.45 7.02
N MET A 122 -7.77 0.53 7.84
CA MET A 122 -6.37 0.73 8.23
C MET A 122 -5.83 -0.42 9.07
N GLU A 123 -6.62 -0.92 10.04
CA GLU A 123 -6.24 -2.09 10.84
C GLU A 123 -6.07 -3.33 9.96
N TRP A 124 -7.02 -3.57 9.06
CA TRP A 124 -6.95 -4.67 8.11
C TRP A 124 -5.70 -4.59 7.23
N PHE A 125 -5.46 -3.43 6.60
CA PHE A 125 -4.34 -3.23 5.69
C PHE A 125 -3.00 -3.46 6.40
N GLY A 126 -2.83 -2.91 7.60
CA GLY A 126 -1.60 -3.11 8.37
C GLY A 126 -1.35 -4.56 8.75
N ASN A 127 -2.40 -5.35 8.98
CA ASN A 127 -2.25 -6.79 9.24
C ASN A 127 -1.97 -7.56 7.95
N HIS A 128 -2.66 -7.23 6.87
CA HIS A 128 -2.50 -7.85 5.55
C HIS A 128 -1.08 -7.65 5.01
N ALA A 129 -0.60 -6.41 4.97
CA ALA A 129 0.74 -6.06 4.52
C ALA A 129 1.85 -6.79 5.30
N ARG A 130 1.73 -6.84 6.63
CA ARG A 130 2.75 -7.49 7.49
C ARG A 130 2.77 -9.01 7.40
N THR A 131 1.69 -9.64 6.92
CA THR A 131 1.56 -11.11 6.95
C THR A 131 1.52 -11.73 5.56
N MET A 132 0.62 -11.27 4.70
CA MET A 132 0.38 -11.88 3.39
C MET A 132 1.27 -11.24 2.33
N ASP A 133 1.35 -9.91 2.31
CA ASP A 133 2.12 -9.18 1.29
C ASP A 133 3.61 -9.32 1.54
N SER A 134 4.05 -9.28 2.81
CA SER A 134 5.45 -9.54 3.18
C SER A 134 5.92 -10.94 2.76
N ALA A 135 5.03 -11.95 2.84
CA ALA A 135 5.33 -13.30 2.37
C ALA A 135 5.45 -13.38 0.85
N LEU A 136 4.61 -12.63 0.11
CA LEU A 136 4.73 -12.50 -1.34
C LEU A 136 6.03 -11.77 -1.73
N ALA A 137 6.32 -10.63 -1.10
CA ALA A 137 7.53 -9.87 -1.36
C ALA A 137 8.80 -10.70 -1.12
N ALA A 138 8.85 -11.48 -0.04
CA ALA A 138 9.95 -12.40 0.23
C ALA A 138 10.13 -13.47 -0.87
N ASP A 139 9.04 -14.05 -1.37
CA ASP A 139 9.07 -15.05 -2.47
C ASP A 139 9.56 -14.42 -3.78
N LEU A 140 9.13 -13.18 -4.08
CA LEU A 140 9.57 -12.42 -5.25
C LEU A 140 11.07 -12.08 -5.18
N CYS A 141 11.54 -11.57 -4.04
CA CYS A 141 12.95 -11.23 -3.84
C CYS A 141 13.86 -12.46 -3.95
N LEU A 142 13.44 -13.60 -3.38
CA LEU A 142 14.20 -14.84 -3.48
C LEU A 142 14.37 -15.33 -4.93
N ARG A 143 13.34 -15.13 -5.77
CA ARG A 143 13.38 -15.54 -7.18
C ARG A 143 14.19 -14.61 -8.04
N ALA A 144 14.09 -13.30 -7.81
CA ALA A 144 14.94 -12.33 -8.49
C ALA A 144 16.43 -12.62 -8.24
N ALA A 145 16.82 -12.91 -6.99
CA ALA A 145 18.20 -13.27 -6.65
C ALA A 145 18.67 -14.58 -7.31
N GLY A 146 17.78 -15.58 -7.42
CA GLY A 146 18.10 -16.87 -8.06
C GLY A 146 18.24 -16.79 -9.58
N GLU A 147 17.61 -15.81 -10.24
CA GLU A 147 17.77 -15.57 -11.67
C GLU A 147 19.09 -14.83 -11.99
N GLU A 148 19.54 -13.94 -11.11
CA GLU A 148 20.84 -13.25 -11.26
C GLU A 148 22.02 -14.23 -11.13
N ASP A 149 21.99 -15.14 -10.16
CA ASP A 149 23.02 -16.17 -9.95
C ASP A 149 23.09 -17.21 -11.09
N ALA A 150 22.02 -17.38 -11.87
CA ALA A 150 21.97 -18.33 -13.00
C ALA A 150 22.41 -17.72 -14.33
N ALA A 151 22.62 -16.39 -14.38
CA ALA A 151 22.98 -15.64 -15.58
C ALA A 151 24.49 -15.30 -15.67
N ASP A 152 25.28 -15.68 -14.66
CA ASP A 152 26.74 -15.55 -14.58
C ASP A 152 27.44 -16.93 -14.70
#